data_AF-A0A940QFC5-F1
#
_entry.id   AF-A0A940QFC5-F1
#
_cell.length_a   1.000
_cell.length_b   1.000
_cell.length_c   1.000
_cell.angle_alpha   90.00
_cell.angle_beta   90.00
_cell.angle_gamma   90.00
#
_symmetry.space_group_name_H-M   'P 1'
#
loop_
_entity.id
_entity.type
_entity.pdbx_description
1 polymer ?
#
loop_
_entity_poly.entity_id
_entity_poly.type
_entity_poly.pdbx_seq_one_letter_code
_entity_poly.pdbx_strand_id
1 'polypeptide(L)'
;MNKKELLAQIGQWKKNLEHQKIIDAVGALPENQRDYELTCILAREYNVIRRFAEAKALLESVRSAGKKDPNWFFHYGFSLMSLQQFTEAKEIFQQLLKMAPKNPVALSMLRSCDVNMEKQALAKAYGDGSDLDEEKTLKFVLKCHLHNSFEVPDQLEEDHIFIPAWNIRIYPEISDLQAGSVAVTFQVECPDWDRDIVEISAAKGKNPSMALGVACSSFLLALMNGVSMMAKKQNGLSVESEFAGKKHRWSVYRGNLLAGGDAQKNHNFNLYWDALKDELIKRLGNQKLSYVRVYASRSGEQVKAECRINEVLIPSLSNIVANLAKEWDCEGYGVHRQFFFFAQDEATYEPYPYDQEQLEELTQKTVRLYNSIHSQEDLAAFPGRLLALCNNDMVMARELQLYIPMVSAENAFPNLLYPETLTFDFGDHKETAYRSQLASFHSIQKALFWSLKHQVYGEETEKMYRTLVAASPLFHMIQQQTKAGNPVKDGMGVSLNITVDDHFRLR
;
A
#
# COMPACT_ATOMS: atom_id res chain seq x y z
N MET A 1 -19.96 50.82 -22.88
CA MET A 1 -20.33 49.51 -23.46
C MET A 1 -21.77 49.23 -23.08
N ASN A 2 -22.67 49.02 -24.03
CA ASN A 2 -24.05 48.63 -23.73
C ASN A 2 -24.13 47.14 -23.33
N LYS A 3 -25.26 46.68 -22.76
CA LYS A 3 -25.41 45.29 -22.28
C LYS A 3 -25.09 44.25 -23.36
N LYS A 4 -25.52 44.50 -24.61
CA LYS A 4 -25.33 43.56 -25.73
C LYS A 4 -23.85 43.40 -26.09
N GLU A 5 -23.11 44.51 -26.14
CA GLU A 5 -21.67 44.51 -26.34
C GLU A 5 -20.94 43.80 -25.20
N LEU A 6 -21.36 44.05 -23.95
CA LEU A 6 -20.78 43.37 -22.77
C LEU A 6 -21.00 41.86 -22.85
N LEU A 7 -22.21 41.39 -23.16
CA LEU A 7 -22.50 39.96 -23.30
C LEU A 7 -21.69 39.31 -24.43
N ALA A 8 -21.53 40.00 -25.56
CA ALA A 8 -20.68 39.53 -26.66
C ALA A 8 -19.22 39.40 -26.23
N GLN A 9 -18.71 40.40 -25.50
CA GLN A 9 -17.34 40.39 -24.97
C GLN A 9 -17.14 39.28 -23.93
N ILE A 10 -18.09 39.07 -23.02
CA ILE A 10 -18.11 37.94 -22.09
C ILE A 10 -18.06 36.61 -22.85
N GLY A 11 -18.84 36.48 -23.93
CA GLY A 11 -18.80 35.29 -24.79
C GLY A 11 -17.41 35.01 -25.35
N GLN A 12 -16.66 36.05 -25.75
CA GLN A 12 -15.29 35.90 -26.22
C GLN A 12 -14.33 35.51 -25.08
N TRP A 13 -14.42 36.16 -23.93
CA TRP A 13 -13.60 35.84 -22.76
C TRP A 13 -13.84 34.40 -22.26
N LYS A 14 -15.09 33.91 -22.31
CA LYS A 14 -15.42 32.52 -21.98
C LYS A 14 -14.72 31.52 -22.90
N LYS A 15 -14.69 31.80 -24.20
CA LYS A 15 -13.97 30.95 -25.18
C LYS A 15 -12.47 30.90 -24.92
N ASN A 16 -11.91 31.99 -24.41
CA ASN A 16 -10.49 32.12 -24.10
C ASN A 16 -10.15 31.67 -22.66
N LEU A 17 -11.12 31.17 -21.87
CA LEU A 17 -10.96 30.84 -20.45
C LEU A 17 -10.50 32.03 -19.57
N GLU A 18 -10.84 33.25 -19.97
CA GLU A 18 -10.47 34.50 -19.29
C GLU A 18 -11.46 34.84 -18.16
N HIS A 19 -11.63 33.91 -17.21
CA HIS A 19 -12.61 34.00 -16.11
C HIS A 19 -12.47 35.27 -15.28
N GLN A 20 -11.23 35.67 -14.97
CA GLN A 20 -10.98 36.87 -14.16
C GLN A 20 -11.45 38.16 -14.87
N LYS A 21 -11.29 38.26 -16.19
CA LYS A 21 -11.76 39.45 -16.95
C LYS A 21 -13.27 39.59 -16.91
N ILE A 22 -14.00 38.47 -16.94
CA ILE A 22 -15.46 38.47 -16.81
C ILE A 22 -15.85 38.94 -15.41
N ILE A 23 -15.18 38.41 -14.38
CA ILE A 23 -15.42 38.80 -12.98
C ILE A 23 -15.18 40.29 -12.78
N ASP A 24 -14.06 40.82 -13.27
CA ASP A 24 -13.72 42.23 -13.13
C ASP A 24 -14.73 43.12 -13.86
N ALA A 25 -15.08 42.78 -15.10
CA ALA A 25 -15.99 43.58 -15.92
C ALA A 25 -17.42 43.59 -15.39
N VAL A 26 -17.95 42.43 -14.98
CA VAL A 26 -19.32 42.33 -14.45
C VAL A 26 -19.37 42.78 -13.00
N GLY A 27 -18.33 42.48 -12.21
CA GLY A 27 -18.21 42.86 -10.80
C GLY A 27 -18.07 44.37 -10.59
N ALA A 28 -17.45 45.10 -11.52
CA ALA A 28 -17.35 46.56 -11.50
C ALA A 28 -18.68 47.28 -11.75
N LEU A 29 -19.69 46.59 -12.28
CA LEU A 29 -21.03 47.16 -12.43
C LEU A 29 -21.69 47.29 -11.05
N PRO A 30 -22.32 48.44 -10.75
CA PRO A 30 -23.20 48.60 -9.59
C PRO A 30 -24.28 47.52 -9.54
N GLU A 31 -24.67 47.10 -8.33
CA GLU A 31 -25.68 46.04 -8.13
C GLU A 31 -26.99 46.30 -8.86
N ASN A 32 -27.46 47.54 -8.86
CA ASN A 32 -28.68 47.94 -9.56
C ASN A 32 -28.59 47.89 -11.10
N GLN A 33 -27.37 47.77 -11.66
CA GLN A 33 -27.12 47.60 -13.10
C GLN A 33 -26.85 46.14 -13.47
N ARG A 34 -26.71 45.24 -12.49
CA ARG A 34 -26.58 43.80 -12.72
C ARG A 34 -27.96 43.16 -12.71
N ASP A 35 -28.48 42.89 -13.90
CA ASP A 35 -29.70 42.11 -14.02
C ASP A 35 -29.47 40.62 -13.71
N TYR A 36 -30.55 39.84 -13.77
CA TYR A 36 -30.53 38.41 -13.50
C TYR A 36 -29.45 37.65 -14.28
N GLU A 37 -29.31 37.95 -15.57
CA GLU A 37 -28.39 37.26 -16.47
C GLU A 37 -26.93 37.56 -16.11
N LEU A 38 -26.60 38.84 -15.92
CA LEU A 38 -25.25 39.26 -15.51
C LEU A 38 -24.90 38.73 -14.12
N THR A 39 -25.85 38.72 -13.18
CA THR A 39 -25.65 38.16 -11.85
C THR A 39 -25.37 36.66 -11.90
N CYS A 40 -26.14 35.91 -12.70
CA CYS A 40 -25.89 34.47 -12.90
C CYS A 40 -24.55 34.20 -13.60
N ILE A 41 -24.14 35.03 -14.56
CA ILE A 41 -22.81 34.91 -15.18
C ILE A 41 -21.73 35.10 -14.13
N LEU A 42 -21.78 36.18 -13.34
CA LEU A 42 -20.78 36.48 -12.32
C LEU A 42 -20.66 35.34 -11.28
N ALA A 43 -21.79 34.80 -10.83
CA ALA A 43 -21.79 33.67 -9.89
C ALA A 43 -21.17 32.39 -10.49
N ARG A 44 -21.38 32.12 -11.78
CA ARG A 44 -20.76 30.98 -12.47
C ARG A 44 -19.25 31.12 -12.55
N GLU A 45 -18.75 32.31 -12.85
CA GLU A 45 -17.31 32.56 -12.88
C GLU A 45 -16.70 32.42 -11.49
N TYR A 46 -17.37 32.89 -10.43
CA TYR A 46 -16.93 32.65 -9.06
C TYR A 46 -16.87 31.17 -8.71
N ASN A 47 -17.84 30.37 -9.14
CA ASN A 47 -17.79 28.91 -8.99
C ASN A 47 -16.57 28.30 -9.70
N VAL A 48 -16.26 28.74 -10.93
CA VAL A 48 -15.09 28.24 -11.69
C VAL A 48 -13.78 28.52 -10.95
N ILE A 49 -13.63 29.71 -10.37
CA ILE A 49 -12.43 30.06 -9.59
C ILE A 49 -12.53 29.68 -8.10
N ARG A 50 -13.47 28.81 -7.74
CA ARG A 50 -13.66 28.23 -6.40
C ARG A 50 -14.01 29.24 -5.29
N ARG A 51 -14.56 30.39 -5.66
CA ARG A 51 -15.14 31.41 -4.75
C ARG A 51 -16.61 31.10 -4.48
N PHE A 52 -16.86 29.94 -3.87
CA PHE A 52 -18.21 29.35 -3.74
C PHE A 52 -19.14 30.17 -2.83
N ALA A 53 -18.60 30.85 -1.82
CA ALA A 53 -19.38 31.69 -0.92
C ALA A 53 -19.96 32.90 -1.65
N GLU A 54 -19.17 33.59 -2.47
CA GLU A 54 -19.63 34.70 -3.30
C GLU A 54 -20.60 34.23 -4.39
N ALA A 55 -20.34 33.08 -5.01
CA ALA A 55 -21.25 32.47 -5.96
C ALA A 55 -22.62 32.18 -5.33
N LYS A 56 -22.63 31.55 -4.13
CA LYS A 56 -23.85 31.28 -3.36
C LYS A 56 -24.61 32.58 -3.06
N ALA A 57 -23.94 33.60 -2.54
CA ALA A 57 -24.57 34.86 -2.16
C ALA A 57 -25.24 35.56 -3.36
N LEU A 58 -24.58 35.61 -4.52
CA LEU A 58 -25.15 36.18 -5.74
C LEU A 58 -26.36 35.38 -6.23
N LEU A 59 -26.26 34.05 -6.27
CA LEU A 59 -27.37 33.21 -6.73
C LEU A 59 -28.58 33.30 -5.79
N GLU A 60 -28.36 33.40 -4.48
CA GLU A 60 -29.41 33.60 -3.50
C GLU A 60 -30.10 34.96 -3.68
N SER A 61 -29.34 36.03 -4.00
CA SER A 61 -29.90 37.37 -4.24
C SER A 61 -30.92 37.41 -5.39
N VAL A 62 -30.79 36.49 -6.36
CA VAL A 62 -31.68 36.38 -7.52
C VAL A 62 -32.57 35.12 -7.50
N ARG A 63 -32.71 34.48 -6.33
CA ARG A 63 -33.49 33.25 -6.16
C ARG A 63 -34.93 33.37 -6.64
N SER A 64 -35.55 34.53 -6.45
CA SER A 64 -36.93 34.80 -6.90
C SER A 64 -37.08 34.71 -8.42
N ALA A 65 -36.11 35.26 -9.17
CA ALA A 65 -36.06 35.21 -10.63
C ALA A 65 -35.64 33.83 -11.15
N GLY A 66 -34.81 33.09 -10.39
CA GLY A 66 -34.29 31.77 -10.77
C GLY A 66 -35.26 30.59 -10.65
N LYS A 67 -36.47 30.77 -10.11
CA LYS A 67 -37.44 29.67 -9.83
C LYS A 67 -37.80 28.76 -11.01
N LYS A 68 -37.56 29.21 -12.25
CA LYS A 68 -37.83 28.47 -13.49
C LYS A 68 -36.60 28.30 -14.38
N ASP A 69 -35.39 28.59 -13.88
CA ASP A 69 -34.15 28.39 -14.61
C ASP A 69 -33.39 27.15 -14.09
N PRO A 70 -33.35 26.05 -14.88
CA PRO A 70 -32.55 24.88 -14.53
C PRO A 70 -31.06 25.19 -14.30
N ASN A 71 -30.49 26.17 -14.99
CA ASN A 71 -29.07 26.52 -14.82
C ASN A 71 -28.83 27.21 -13.47
N TRP A 72 -29.75 28.06 -13.03
CA TRP A 72 -29.70 28.65 -11.70
C TRP A 72 -29.70 27.57 -10.61
N PHE A 73 -30.64 26.61 -10.68
CA PHE A 73 -30.66 25.49 -9.73
C PHE A 73 -29.35 24.70 -9.74
N PHE A 74 -28.81 24.40 -10.93
CA PHE A 74 -27.56 23.68 -11.05
C PHE A 74 -26.39 24.39 -10.37
N HIS A 75 -26.17 25.68 -10.69
CA HIS A 75 -25.05 26.43 -10.13
C HIS A 75 -25.25 26.77 -8.65
N TYR A 76 -26.49 26.98 -8.20
CA TYR A 76 -26.77 27.19 -6.77
C TYR A 76 -26.50 25.91 -5.98
N GLY A 77 -27.02 24.77 -6.45
CA GLY A 77 -26.75 23.45 -5.87
C GLY A 77 -25.26 23.12 -5.84
N PHE A 78 -24.53 23.43 -6.92
CA PHE A 78 -23.08 23.24 -6.98
C PHE A 78 -22.33 24.10 -5.95
N SER A 79 -22.74 25.36 -5.77
CA SER A 79 -22.15 26.26 -4.75
C SER A 79 -22.40 25.71 -3.34
N LEU A 80 -23.62 25.25 -3.06
CA LEU A 80 -24.00 24.63 -1.78
C LEU A 80 -23.20 23.36 -1.49
N MET A 81 -23.07 22.44 -2.45
CA MET A 81 -22.26 21.23 -2.29
C MET A 81 -20.80 21.57 -1.98
N SER A 82 -20.24 22.53 -2.70
CA SER A 82 -18.84 22.93 -2.52
C SER A 82 -18.58 23.58 -1.16
N LEU A 83 -19.62 24.15 -0.54
CA LEU A 83 -19.63 24.66 0.84
C LEU A 83 -20.04 23.60 1.88
N GLN A 84 -20.15 22.33 1.49
CA GLN A 84 -20.57 21.21 2.33
C GLN A 84 -21.98 21.33 2.92
N GLN A 85 -22.86 22.13 2.29
CA GLN A 85 -24.25 22.31 2.65
C GLN A 85 -25.13 21.29 1.92
N PHE A 86 -24.87 20.00 2.16
CA PHE A 86 -25.41 18.91 1.36
C PHE A 86 -26.93 18.75 1.46
N THR A 87 -27.53 19.03 2.62
CA THR A 87 -28.99 18.98 2.80
C THR A 87 -29.70 20.00 1.89
N GLU A 88 -29.24 21.26 1.89
CA GLU A 88 -29.81 22.31 1.04
C GLU A 88 -29.54 22.01 -0.44
N ALA A 89 -28.33 21.54 -0.76
CA ALA A 89 -27.97 21.15 -2.12
C ALA A 89 -28.88 20.03 -2.66
N LYS A 90 -29.18 19.02 -1.84
CA LYS A 90 -30.08 17.91 -2.17
C LYS A 90 -31.45 18.41 -2.59
N GLU A 91 -32.05 19.32 -1.83
CA GLU A 91 -33.35 19.92 -2.15
C GLU A 91 -33.31 20.68 -3.49
N ILE A 92 -32.23 21.41 -3.74
CA ILE A 92 -32.00 22.16 -4.98
C ILE A 92 -31.88 21.22 -6.20
N PHE A 93 -31.11 20.13 -6.10
CA PHE A 93 -31.02 19.15 -7.20
C PHE A 93 -32.32 18.37 -7.41
N GLN A 94 -33.08 18.08 -6.35
CA GLN A 94 -34.42 17.50 -6.49
C GLN A 94 -35.37 18.43 -7.25
N GLN A 95 -35.31 19.74 -7.00
CA GLN A 95 -36.08 20.73 -7.77
C GLN A 95 -35.63 20.78 -9.23
N LEU A 96 -34.31 20.77 -9.49
CA LEU A 96 -33.78 20.67 -10.85
C LEU A 96 -34.29 19.42 -11.59
N LEU A 97 -34.33 18.27 -10.92
CA LEU A 97 -34.81 17.01 -11.50
C LEU A 97 -36.33 16.99 -11.73
N LYS A 98 -37.13 17.78 -11.00
CA LYS A 98 -38.55 17.96 -11.36
C LYS A 98 -38.72 18.63 -12.72
N MET A 99 -37.80 19.52 -13.09
CA MET A 99 -37.81 20.24 -14.38
C MET A 99 -37.09 19.45 -15.49
N ALA A 100 -36.04 18.72 -15.13
CA ALA A 100 -35.22 17.93 -16.04
C ALA A 100 -34.96 16.52 -15.46
N PRO A 101 -35.95 15.60 -15.48
CA PRO A 101 -35.88 14.31 -14.76
C PRO A 101 -34.74 13.39 -15.19
N LYS A 102 -34.28 13.53 -16.43
CA LYS A 102 -33.21 12.70 -17.01
C LYS A 102 -31.85 13.42 -17.06
N ASN A 103 -31.68 14.54 -16.36
CA ASN A 103 -30.40 15.25 -16.34
C ASN A 103 -29.35 14.39 -15.61
N PRO A 104 -28.35 13.83 -16.33
CA PRO A 104 -27.40 12.88 -15.74
C PRO A 104 -26.50 13.54 -14.69
N VAL A 105 -26.15 14.81 -14.89
CA VAL A 105 -25.30 15.55 -13.95
C VAL A 105 -26.06 15.81 -12.66
N ALA A 106 -27.32 16.24 -12.73
CA ALA A 106 -28.16 16.46 -11.55
C ALA A 106 -28.41 15.17 -10.76
N LEU A 107 -28.63 14.03 -11.44
CA LEU A 107 -28.72 12.72 -10.79
C LEU A 107 -27.42 12.32 -10.09
N SER A 108 -26.27 12.60 -10.71
CA SER A 108 -24.96 12.35 -10.09
C SER A 108 -24.75 13.22 -8.86
N MET A 109 -25.02 14.52 -8.95
CA MET A 109 -24.88 15.46 -7.83
C MET A 109 -25.80 15.10 -6.66
N LEU A 110 -27.03 14.68 -6.94
CA LEU A 110 -27.97 14.22 -5.92
C LEU A 110 -27.42 13.01 -5.14
N ARG A 111 -26.89 12.00 -5.84
CA ARG A 111 -26.23 10.84 -5.21
C ARG A 111 -25.02 11.27 -4.38
N SER A 112 -24.21 12.20 -4.89
CA SER A 112 -23.08 12.75 -4.14
C SER A 112 -23.53 13.49 -2.86
N CYS A 113 -24.67 14.19 -2.86
CA CYS A 113 -25.23 14.76 -1.64
C CYS A 113 -25.56 13.67 -0.62
N ASP A 114 -26.23 12.59 -1.03
CA ASP A 114 -26.59 11.48 -0.14
C ASP A 114 -25.36 10.84 0.52
N VAL A 115 -24.35 10.52 -0.28
CA VAL A 115 -23.08 9.94 0.21
C VAL A 115 -22.38 10.87 1.19
N ASN A 116 -22.26 12.16 0.86
CA ASN A 116 -21.56 13.11 1.73
C ASN A 116 -22.33 13.40 3.03
N MET A 117 -23.67 13.37 3.00
CA MET A 117 -24.49 13.46 4.21
C MET A 117 -24.28 12.26 5.11
N GLU A 118 -24.22 11.04 4.56
CA GLU A 118 -23.90 9.84 5.34
C GLU A 118 -22.50 9.94 5.96
N LYS A 119 -21.48 10.37 5.18
CA LYS A 119 -20.13 10.61 5.70
C LYS A 119 -20.12 11.64 6.83
N GLN A 120 -20.86 12.75 6.70
CA GLN A 120 -20.98 13.76 7.77
C GLN A 120 -21.65 13.19 9.03
N ALA A 121 -22.71 12.40 8.88
CA ALA A 121 -23.39 11.76 10.00
C ALA A 121 -22.47 10.76 10.71
N LEU A 122 -21.72 9.95 9.95
CA LEU A 122 -20.73 9.02 10.48
C LEU A 122 -19.57 9.74 11.17
N ALA A 123 -19.02 10.80 10.56
CA ALA A 123 -17.97 11.61 11.19
C ALA A 123 -18.45 12.23 12.50
N LYS A 124 -19.70 12.70 12.56
CA LYS A 124 -20.29 13.22 13.80
C LYS A 124 -20.49 12.12 14.84
N ALA A 125 -20.93 10.93 14.43
CA ALA A 125 -21.14 9.79 15.32
C ALA A 125 -19.81 9.22 15.85
N TYR A 126 -18.78 9.19 15.02
CA TYR A 126 -17.42 8.79 15.38
C TYR A 126 -16.74 9.82 16.30
N GLY A 127 -17.06 11.10 16.11
CA GLY A 127 -16.52 12.19 16.92
C GLY A 127 -15.01 12.34 16.74
N ASP A 128 -14.29 12.46 17.85
CA ASP A 128 -12.83 12.49 17.85
C ASP A 128 -12.19 11.10 17.89
N GLY A 129 -13.00 10.03 18.04
CA GLY A 129 -12.54 8.65 18.18
C GLY A 129 -12.06 8.30 19.59
N SER A 130 -12.37 9.12 20.60
CA SER A 130 -11.94 8.90 21.99
C SER A 130 -12.54 7.66 22.68
N ASP A 131 -13.59 7.06 22.12
CA ASP A 131 -14.17 5.81 22.62
C ASP A 131 -13.36 4.57 22.24
N LEU A 132 -12.35 4.71 21.36
CA LEU A 132 -11.39 3.67 20.95
C LEU A 132 -12.06 2.35 20.51
N ASP A 133 -13.19 2.46 19.83
CA ASP A 133 -13.96 1.32 19.33
C ASP A 133 -13.46 0.88 17.95
N GLU A 134 -12.91 -0.32 17.83
CA GLU A 134 -12.32 -0.83 16.59
C GLU A 134 -13.35 -1.02 15.46
N GLU A 135 -14.54 -1.53 15.76
CA GLU A 135 -15.59 -1.78 14.75
C GLU A 135 -16.10 -0.46 14.15
N LYS A 136 -16.42 0.51 15.00
CA LYS A 136 -16.79 1.87 14.57
C LYS A 136 -15.65 2.54 13.82
N THR A 137 -14.41 2.35 14.26
CA THR A 137 -13.22 2.90 13.60
C THR A 137 -13.04 2.31 12.21
N LEU A 138 -13.16 0.99 12.07
CA LEU A 138 -13.07 0.31 10.78
C LEU A 138 -14.16 0.78 9.81
N LYS A 139 -15.41 0.87 10.28
CA LYS A 139 -16.53 1.43 9.50
C LYS A 139 -16.26 2.87 9.07
N PHE A 140 -15.65 3.68 9.94
CA PHE A 140 -15.25 5.04 9.62
C PHE A 140 -14.13 5.08 8.57
N VAL A 141 -13.12 4.22 8.66
CA VAL A 141 -12.07 4.06 7.64
C VAL A 141 -12.67 3.70 6.28
N LEU A 142 -13.46 2.63 6.21
CA LEU A 142 -14.07 2.15 4.96
C LEU A 142 -14.95 3.22 4.32
N LYS A 143 -15.91 3.78 5.07
CA LYS A 143 -16.92 4.69 4.51
C LYS A 143 -16.40 6.11 4.29
N CYS A 144 -15.60 6.65 5.20
CA CYS A 144 -15.21 8.05 5.16
C CYS A 144 -13.88 8.26 4.47
N HIS A 145 -12.90 7.37 4.67
CA HIS A 145 -11.53 7.55 4.16
C HIS A 145 -11.24 6.80 2.87
N LEU A 146 -11.79 5.60 2.65
CA LEU A 146 -11.48 4.79 1.47
C LEU A 146 -12.54 4.88 0.36
N HIS A 147 -13.81 4.70 0.69
CA HIS A 147 -14.88 4.66 -0.32
C HIS A 147 -15.00 6.00 -1.09
N ASN A 148 -14.97 5.93 -2.43
CA ASN A 148 -14.90 7.04 -3.37
C ASN A 148 -13.62 7.91 -3.27
N SER A 149 -12.52 7.35 -2.77
CA SER A 149 -11.21 8.04 -2.72
C SER A 149 -10.28 7.67 -3.88
N PHE A 150 -10.71 6.79 -4.78
CA PHE A 150 -9.93 6.32 -5.93
C PHE A 150 -10.30 7.07 -7.21
N GLU A 151 -9.41 7.07 -8.19
CA GLU A 151 -9.62 7.74 -9.48
C GLU A 151 -10.64 7.03 -10.39
N VAL A 152 -11.05 5.82 -10.01
CA VAL A 152 -12.03 4.99 -10.70
C VAL A 152 -13.13 4.60 -9.70
N PRO A 153 -14.34 4.27 -10.18
CA PRO A 153 -15.41 3.83 -9.28
C PRO A 153 -15.01 2.60 -8.47
N ASP A 154 -15.28 2.66 -7.17
CA ASP A 154 -15.11 1.56 -6.23
C ASP A 154 -16.45 1.13 -5.63
N GLN A 155 -16.47 -0.07 -5.03
CA GLN A 155 -17.61 -0.68 -4.39
C GLN A 155 -17.26 -0.92 -2.92
N LEU A 156 -18.11 -0.43 -2.03
CA LEU A 156 -18.02 -0.72 -0.60
C LEU A 156 -18.70 -2.06 -0.32
N GLU A 157 -17.93 -3.01 0.20
CA GLU A 157 -18.43 -4.25 0.77
C GLU A 157 -18.38 -4.17 2.31
N GLU A 158 -18.75 -5.25 3.02
CA GLU A 158 -18.89 -5.23 4.48
C GLU A 158 -17.58 -4.91 5.21
N ASP A 159 -16.49 -5.55 4.80
CA ASP A 159 -15.17 -5.50 5.43
C ASP A 159 -14.08 -4.91 4.52
N HIS A 160 -14.38 -4.61 3.25
CA HIS A 160 -13.38 -4.18 2.27
C HIS A 160 -13.91 -3.24 1.19
N ILE A 161 -12.98 -2.65 0.44
CA ILE A 161 -13.28 -1.93 -0.81
C ILE A 161 -12.86 -2.80 -1.99
N PHE A 162 -13.78 -2.99 -2.95
CA PHE A 162 -13.48 -3.60 -4.24
C PHE A 162 -13.37 -2.54 -5.33
N ILE A 163 -12.31 -2.59 -6.13
CA ILE A 163 -12.07 -1.71 -7.28
C ILE A 163 -12.16 -2.53 -8.56
N PRO A 164 -13.34 -2.60 -9.22
CA PRO A 164 -13.56 -3.50 -10.35
C PRO A 164 -12.62 -3.25 -11.53
N ALA A 165 -12.30 -1.98 -11.81
CA ALA A 165 -11.46 -1.60 -12.94
C ALA A 165 -10.01 -2.12 -12.82
N TRP A 166 -9.57 -2.43 -11.61
CA TRP A 166 -8.22 -2.95 -11.33
C TRP A 166 -8.24 -4.40 -10.82
N ASN A 167 -9.43 -4.98 -10.62
CA ASN A 167 -9.60 -6.28 -9.96
C ASN A 167 -8.87 -6.35 -8.60
N ILE A 168 -8.95 -5.27 -7.81
CA ILE A 168 -8.25 -5.12 -6.53
C ILE A 168 -9.25 -5.09 -5.38
N ARG A 169 -8.94 -5.81 -4.30
CA ARG A 169 -9.63 -5.72 -3.00
C ARG A 169 -8.70 -5.12 -1.95
N ILE A 170 -9.25 -4.27 -1.09
CA ILE A 170 -8.49 -3.59 -0.02
C ILE A 170 -9.18 -3.86 1.30
N TYR A 171 -8.51 -4.63 2.15
CA TYR A 171 -8.94 -5.00 3.50
C TYR A 171 -8.17 -4.16 4.53
N PRO A 172 -8.78 -3.14 5.13
CA PRO A 172 -8.20 -2.43 6.27
C PRO A 172 -8.42 -3.22 7.57
N GLU A 173 -7.43 -3.23 8.45
CA GLU A 173 -7.48 -3.76 9.81
C GLU A 173 -6.90 -2.73 10.78
N ILE A 174 -7.57 -2.51 11.93
CA ILE A 174 -7.06 -1.62 12.97
C ILE A 174 -6.04 -2.39 13.80
N SER A 175 -4.76 -2.11 13.61
CA SER A 175 -3.67 -2.83 14.27
C SER A 175 -3.18 -2.18 15.56
N ASP A 176 -3.41 -0.88 15.72
CA ASP A 176 -3.19 -0.13 16.97
C ASP A 176 -4.16 1.04 17.03
N LEU A 177 -4.83 1.23 18.17
CA LEU A 177 -5.80 2.30 18.39
C LEU A 177 -5.60 2.90 19.79
N GLN A 178 -5.03 4.11 19.83
CA GLN A 178 -4.74 4.84 21.06
C GLN A 178 -5.16 6.30 20.92
N ALA A 179 -5.36 6.99 22.04
CA ALA A 179 -5.86 8.37 22.06
C ALA A 179 -5.05 9.38 21.20
N GLY A 180 -3.76 9.13 20.96
CA GLY A 180 -2.90 10.02 20.15
C GLY A 180 -2.25 9.35 18.94
N SER A 181 -2.47 8.06 18.71
CA SER A 181 -1.85 7.30 17.63
C SER A 181 -2.73 6.17 17.14
N VAL A 182 -2.66 5.93 15.84
CA VAL A 182 -3.37 4.85 15.17
C VAL A 182 -2.40 4.16 14.22
N ALA A 183 -2.52 2.84 14.08
CA ALA A 183 -1.97 2.09 12.97
C ALA A 183 -3.08 1.31 12.27
N VAL A 184 -3.18 1.49 10.95
CA VAL A 184 -4.07 0.70 10.10
C VAL A 184 -3.20 -0.17 9.20
N THR A 185 -3.44 -1.47 9.19
CA THR A 185 -2.87 -2.39 8.21
C THR A 185 -3.82 -2.50 7.04
N PHE A 186 -3.30 -2.37 5.83
CA PHE A 186 -4.04 -2.54 4.58
C PHE A 186 -3.48 -3.75 3.86
N GLN A 187 -4.31 -4.77 3.67
CA GLN A 187 -4.03 -5.87 2.75
C GLN A 187 -4.69 -5.56 1.41
N VAL A 188 -3.87 -5.49 0.37
CA VAL A 188 -4.29 -5.19 -1.00
C VAL A 188 -4.08 -6.44 -1.84
N GLU A 189 -5.19 -7.02 -2.28
CA GLU A 189 -5.22 -8.28 -3.02
C GLU A 189 -5.55 -8.03 -4.48
N CYS A 190 -4.90 -8.77 -5.38
CA CYS A 190 -5.27 -8.85 -6.77
C CYS A 190 -5.04 -10.28 -7.28
N PRO A 191 -6.04 -10.93 -7.88
CA PRO A 191 -5.89 -12.29 -8.43
C PRO A 191 -4.81 -12.44 -9.50
N ASP A 192 -4.41 -11.34 -10.14
CA ASP A 192 -3.36 -11.35 -11.17
C ASP A 192 -1.95 -11.36 -10.56
N TRP A 193 -1.80 -11.10 -9.26
CA TRP A 193 -0.52 -11.16 -8.55
C TRP A 193 -0.28 -12.54 -7.96
N ASP A 194 0.98 -12.83 -7.63
CA ASP A 194 1.39 -14.07 -6.96
C ASP A 194 1.48 -13.92 -5.42
N ARG A 195 1.11 -12.73 -4.91
CA ARG A 195 1.13 -12.36 -3.50
C ARG A 195 0.28 -11.11 -3.26
N ASP A 196 -0.16 -10.95 -2.02
CA ASP A 196 -0.78 -9.72 -1.56
C ASP A 196 0.25 -8.65 -1.20
N ILE A 197 -0.16 -7.40 -1.29
CA ILE A 197 0.61 -6.26 -0.80
C ILE A 197 0.07 -5.89 0.59
N VAL A 198 0.95 -5.88 1.59
CA VAL A 198 0.59 -5.47 2.95
C VAL A 198 1.28 -4.14 3.27
N GLU A 199 0.53 -3.16 3.74
CA GLU A 199 1.04 -1.86 4.16
C GLU A 199 0.52 -1.49 5.54
N ILE A 200 1.42 -1.09 6.44
CA ILE A 200 1.04 -0.57 7.75
C ILE A 200 1.25 0.94 7.75
N SER A 201 0.16 1.68 7.90
CA SER A 201 0.20 3.12 8.01
C SER A 201 -0.08 3.55 9.45
N ALA A 202 1.01 3.86 10.17
CA ALA A 202 0.95 4.44 11.50
C ALA A 202 1.03 5.97 11.44
N ALA A 203 0.19 6.65 12.21
CA ALA A 203 0.17 8.10 12.31
C ALA A 203 -0.15 8.57 13.73
N LYS A 204 0.30 9.79 14.06
CA LYS A 204 -0.04 10.49 15.29
C LYS A 204 -0.98 11.65 14.98
N GLY A 205 -1.88 11.93 15.91
CA GLY A 205 -2.84 13.03 15.81
C GLY A 205 -3.19 13.60 17.17
N LYS A 206 -3.89 14.73 17.20
CA LYS A 206 -4.43 15.28 18.46
C LYS A 206 -5.50 14.37 19.07
N ASN A 207 -6.13 13.55 18.22
CA ASN A 207 -7.11 12.53 18.55
C ASN A 207 -7.08 11.42 17.48
N PRO A 208 -7.73 10.27 17.73
CA PRO A 208 -7.73 9.14 16.78
C PRO A 208 -8.29 9.50 15.40
N SER A 209 -9.35 10.30 15.32
CA SER A 209 -9.95 10.76 14.05
C SER A 209 -8.93 11.49 13.15
N MET A 210 -8.15 12.42 13.72
CA MET A 210 -7.09 13.11 12.99
C MET A 210 -5.94 12.17 12.60
N ALA A 211 -5.56 11.25 13.49
CA ALA A 211 -4.52 10.27 13.22
C ALA A 211 -4.92 9.35 12.06
N LEU A 212 -6.16 8.87 12.04
CA LEU A 212 -6.74 8.05 10.97
C LEU A 212 -6.72 8.76 9.62
N GLY A 213 -7.09 10.05 9.59
CA GLY A 213 -7.03 10.85 8.37
C GLY A 213 -5.62 10.89 7.79
N VAL A 214 -4.59 11.05 8.63
CA VAL A 214 -3.19 11.02 8.18
C VAL A 214 -2.77 9.63 7.73
N ALA A 215 -3.10 8.58 8.49
CA ALA A 215 -2.77 7.19 8.16
C ALA A 215 -3.37 6.77 6.81
N CYS A 216 -4.67 6.99 6.61
CA CYS A 216 -5.37 6.64 5.37
C CYS A 216 -4.89 7.49 4.18
N SER A 217 -4.63 8.79 4.38
CA SER A 217 -4.10 9.64 3.31
C SER A 217 -2.69 9.20 2.88
N SER A 218 -1.85 8.79 3.84
CA SER A 218 -0.52 8.25 3.54
C SER A 218 -0.61 6.97 2.69
N PHE A 219 -1.51 6.05 3.05
CA PHE A 219 -1.77 4.83 2.26
C PHE A 219 -2.22 5.16 0.84
N LEU A 220 -3.21 6.05 0.68
CA LEU A 220 -3.75 6.43 -0.62
C LEU A 220 -2.72 7.13 -1.51
N LEU A 221 -1.97 8.09 -0.95
CA LEU A 221 -1.06 8.94 -1.71
C LEU A 221 0.30 8.27 -2.00
N ALA A 222 0.74 7.32 -1.17
CA ALA A 222 2.00 6.59 -1.38
C ALA A 222 1.76 5.26 -2.11
N LEU A 223 1.12 4.30 -1.44
CA LEU A 223 0.97 2.94 -1.94
C LEU A 223 0.01 2.90 -3.12
N MET A 224 -1.23 3.36 -2.90
CA MET A 224 -2.29 3.22 -3.91
C MET A 224 -2.04 4.07 -5.16
N ASN A 225 -1.27 5.15 -5.05
CA ASN A 225 -0.79 5.88 -6.22
C ASN A 225 0.05 4.99 -7.15
N GLY A 226 1.06 4.29 -6.61
CA GLY A 226 1.90 3.40 -7.42
C GLY A 226 1.13 2.17 -7.92
N VAL A 227 0.23 1.61 -7.11
CA VAL A 227 -0.69 0.54 -7.53
C VAL A 227 -1.59 1.00 -8.69
N SER A 228 -2.12 2.22 -8.63
CA SER A 228 -2.93 2.78 -9.71
C SER A 228 -2.13 2.94 -11.01
N MET A 229 -0.88 3.41 -10.92
CA MET A 229 0.01 3.51 -12.07
C MET A 229 0.30 2.13 -12.67
N MET A 230 0.54 1.13 -11.83
CA MET A 230 0.77 -0.26 -12.25
C MET A 230 -0.47 -0.84 -12.95
N ALA A 231 -1.66 -0.69 -12.35
CA ALA A 231 -2.91 -1.19 -12.92
C ALA A 231 -3.23 -0.55 -14.28
N LYS A 232 -2.92 0.75 -14.45
CA LYS A 232 -3.09 1.48 -15.73
C LYS A 232 -1.93 1.29 -16.71
N LYS A 233 -0.85 0.60 -16.30
CA LYS A 233 0.42 0.48 -17.04
C LYS A 233 0.98 1.84 -17.49
N GLN A 234 0.87 2.86 -16.63
CA GLN A 234 1.31 4.22 -16.93
C GLN A 234 2.72 4.50 -16.41
N ASN A 235 3.56 5.10 -17.24
CA ASN A 235 4.92 5.54 -16.89
C ASN A 235 5.83 4.43 -16.31
N GLY A 236 5.61 3.17 -16.71
CA GLY A 236 6.45 2.04 -16.31
C GLY A 236 7.85 2.13 -16.93
N LEU A 237 8.89 1.95 -16.12
CA LEU A 237 10.27 1.82 -16.58
C LEU A 237 10.58 0.35 -16.87
N SER A 238 11.19 0.05 -18.01
CA SER A 238 11.62 -1.32 -18.30
C SER A 238 13.00 -1.59 -17.69
N VAL A 239 13.13 -2.70 -16.98
CA VAL A 239 14.41 -3.23 -16.48
C VAL A 239 14.50 -4.74 -16.72
N GLU A 240 15.72 -5.28 -16.72
CA GLU A 240 15.97 -6.72 -16.86
C GLU A 240 16.75 -7.23 -15.64
N SER A 241 16.42 -8.44 -15.18
CA SER A 241 17.20 -9.19 -14.19
C SER A 241 17.54 -10.58 -14.74
N GLU A 242 18.50 -11.26 -14.09
CA GLU A 242 18.83 -12.66 -14.36
C GLU A 242 18.77 -13.46 -13.07
N PHE A 243 18.06 -14.59 -13.10
CA PHE A 243 17.93 -15.51 -11.98
C PHE A 243 17.82 -16.94 -12.51
N ALA A 244 18.50 -17.89 -11.84
CA ALA A 244 18.52 -19.31 -12.25
C ALA A 244 18.86 -19.52 -13.75
N GLY A 245 19.78 -18.72 -14.29
CA GLY A 245 20.21 -18.75 -15.69
C GLY A 245 19.18 -18.21 -16.70
N LYS A 246 18.12 -17.55 -16.23
CA LYS A 246 17.03 -17.02 -17.07
C LYS A 246 16.92 -15.52 -16.92
N LYS A 247 16.59 -14.86 -18.03
CA LYS A 247 16.33 -13.42 -18.07
C LYS A 247 14.87 -13.13 -17.80
N HIS A 248 14.62 -12.16 -16.93
CA HIS A 248 13.29 -11.69 -16.60
C HIS A 248 13.17 -10.20 -16.93
N ARG A 249 12.10 -9.83 -17.63
CA ARG A 249 11.78 -8.43 -17.93
C ARG A 249 10.75 -7.91 -16.95
N TRP A 250 10.93 -6.67 -16.54
CA TRP A 250 10.07 -6.03 -15.54
C TRP A 250 9.62 -4.66 -16.01
N SER A 251 8.37 -4.33 -15.68
CA SER A 251 7.87 -2.96 -15.67
C SER A 251 7.90 -2.43 -14.24
N VAL A 252 8.61 -1.33 -14.02
CA VAL A 252 8.77 -0.71 -12.70
C VAL A 252 7.91 0.54 -12.60
N TYR A 253 7.01 0.54 -11.62
CA TYR A 253 6.15 1.68 -11.29
C TYR A 253 6.65 2.29 -9.98
N ARG A 254 6.89 3.60 -10.01
CA ARG A 254 7.44 4.36 -8.89
C ARG A 254 6.33 5.19 -8.29
N GLY A 255 5.91 4.85 -7.09
CA GLY A 255 4.95 5.66 -6.35
C GLY A 255 5.53 7.00 -5.96
N ASN A 256 4.64 7.93 -5.59
CA ASN A 256 5.04 9.23 -5.06
C ASN A 256 5.99 9.09 -3.86
N LEU A 257 7.01 9.95 -3.83
CA LEU A 257 7.79 10.18 -2.62
C LEU A 257 6.97 11.10 -1.70
N LEU A 258 6.40 10.55 -0.64
CA LEU A 258 5.75 11.34 0.39
C LEU A 258 6.77 11.83 1.40
N ALA A 259 6.92 13.15 1.50
CA ALA A 259 7.75 13.81 2.49
C ALA A 259 6.88 14.55 3.52
N GLY A 260 7.25 14.42 4.79
CA GLY A 260 6.61 15.09 5.92
C GLY A 260 7.62 15.83 6.80
N GLY A 261 7.15 16.88 7.46
CA GLY A 261 7.99 17.73 8.31
C GLY A 261 9.13 18.38 7.54
N ASP A 262 10.31 18.48 8.15
CA ASP A 262 11.45 19.19 7.56
C ASP A 262 11.99 18.51 6.29
N ALA A 263 11.74 17.21 6.14
CA ALA A 263 12.17 16.44 4.98
C ALA A 263 11.48 16.86 3.66
N GLN A 264 10.44 17.70 3.72
CA GLN A 264 9.77 18.29 2.55
C GLN A 264 10.64 19.27 1.76
N LYS A 265 11.71 19.80 2.37
CA LYS A 265 12.69 20.68 1.70
C LYS A 265 13.48 19.95 0.60
N ASN A 266 13.52 18.62 0.61
CA ASN A 266 14.18 17.84 -0.42
C ASN A 266 13.28 17.70 -1.65
N HIS A 267 13.69 18.29 -2.77
CA HIS A 267 12.94 18.28 -4.04
C HIS A 267 13.40 17.17 -5.01
N ASN A 268 14.31 16.28 -4.60
CA ASN A 268 14.72 15.16 -5.45
C ASN A 268 13.74 13.99 -5.34
N PHE A 269 12.73 13.96 -6.21
CA PHE A 269 11.73 12.89 -6.27
C PHE A 269 12.28 11.52 -6.72
N ASN A 270 13.49 11.48 -7.30
CA ASN A 270 14.15 10.23 -7.71
C ASN A 270 15.18 9.72 -6.69
N LEU A 271 15.35 10.40 -5.55
CA LEU A 271 16.39 10.13 -4.54
C LEU A 271 16.63 8.64 -4.27
N TYR A 272 15.58 7.90 -3.92
CA TYR A 272 15.69 6.48 -3.59
C TYR A 272 15.81 5.59 -4.80
N TRP A 273 15.17 5.93 -5.91
CA TRP A 273 15.30 5.16 -7.14
C TRP A 273 16.75 5.16 -7.62
N ASP A 274 17.38 6.34 -7.67
CA ASP A 274 18.76 6.48 -8.13
C ASP A 274 19.76 5.74 -7.22
N ALA A 275 19.49 5.73 -5.91
CA ALA A 275 20.35 5.07 -4.93
C ALA A 275 20.14 3.55 -4.82
N LEU A 276 18.95 3.03 -5.12
CA LEU A 276 18.58 1.63 -4.84
C LEU A 276 18.43 0.76 -6.09
N LYS A 277 18.15 1.33 -7.27
CA LYS A 277 17.72 0.57 -8.46
C LYS A 277 18.61 -0.65 -8.78
N ASP A 278 19.93 -0.49 -8.76
CA ASP A 278 20.86 -1.54 -9.19
C ASP A 278 20.90 -2.68 -8.17
N GLU A 279 20.76 -2.36 -6.89
CA GLU A 279 20.69 -3.34 -5.81
C GLU A 279 19.32 -4.02 -5.73
N LEU A 280 18.24 -3.31 -6.08
CA LEU A 280 16.90 -3.88 -6.16
C LEU A 280 16.81 -4.89 -7.32
N ILE A 281 17.34 -4.56 -8.50
CA ILE A 281 17.29 -5.45 -9.68
C ILE A 281 17.98 -6.79 -9.40
N LYS A 282 19.11 -6.80 -8.68
CA LYS A 282 19.83 -8.02 -8.28
C LYS A 282 19.01 -8.96 -7.40
N ARG A 283 17.97 -8.44 -6.75
CA ARG A 283 17.12 -9.17 -5.78
C ARG A 283 15.81 -9.66 -6.38
N LEU A 284 15.58 -9.42 -7.68
CA LEU A 284 14.43 -9.90 -8.43
C LEU A 284 14.67 -11.32 -8.94
N GLY A 285 13.77 -12.25 -8.58
CA GLY A 285 13.79 -13.65 -9.01
C GLY A 285 12.83 -13.88 -10.18
N ASN A 286 11.98 -14.89 -10.05
CA ASN A 286 10.88 -15.18 -10.96
C ASN A 286 9.54 -15.05 -10.20
N GLN A 287 8.91 -13.88 -10.27
CA GLN A 287 7.76 -13.49 -9.43
C GLN A 287 6.86 -12.55 -10.22
N LYS A 288 5.54 -12.74 -10.20
CA LYS A 288 4.62 -11.84 -10.94
C LYS A 288 4.73 -10.39 -10.44
N LEU A 289 4.85 -10.23 -9.13
CA LEU A 289 4.99 -8.95 -8.48
C LEU A 289 6.09 -9.00 -7.42
N SER A 290 6.95 -7.99 -7.42
CA SER A 290 7.82 -7.67 -6.29
C SER A 290 7.62 -6.21 -5.92
N TYR A 291 7.31 -5.92 -4.66
CA TYR A 291 7.12 -4.54 -4.20
C TYR A 291 8.12 -4.17 -3.11
N VAL A 292 8.53 -2.91 -3.13
CA VAL A 292 9.55 -2.36 -2.25
C VAL A 292 8.94 -1.23 -1.45
N ARG A 293 9.08 -1.30 -0.12
CA ARG A 293 8.73 -0.21 0.79
C ARG A 293 10.00 0.47 1.27
N VAL A 294 10.12 1.75 0.98
CA VAL A 294 11.15 2.64 1.54
C VAL A 294 10.50 3.52 2.59
N TYR A 295 11.07 3.50 3.79
CA TYR A 295 10.70 4.38 4.88
C TYR A 295 11.96 4.94 5.51
N ALA A 296 11.98 6.25 5.75
CA ALA A 296 13.02 6.90 6.52
C ALA A 296 12.40 7.97 7.41
N SER A 297 12.88 8.08 8.64
CA SER A 297 12.58 9.22 9.50
C SER A 297 13.82 9.69 10.23
N ARG A 298 13.85 10.98 10.52
CA ARG A 298 14.90 11.63 11.28
C ARG A 298 14.30 12.55 12.32
N SER A 299 14.80 12.48 13.55
CA SER A 299 14.46 13.37 14.64
C SER A 299 15.75 13.78 15.34
N GLY A 300 16.25 14.98 15.04
CA GLY A 300 17.60 15.37 15.43
C GLY A 300 18.66 14.43 14.86
N GLU A 301 19.44 13.78 15.73
CA GLU A 301 20.47 12.80 15.34
C GLU A 301 19.94 11.37 15.14
N GLN A 302 18.73 11.08 15.61
CA GLN A 302 18.16 9.74 15.51
C GLN A 302 17.60 9.51 14.10
N VAL A 303 18.14 8.53 13.39
CA VAL A 303 17.64 8.07 12.09
C VAL A 303 17.04 6.68 12.22
N LYS A 304 15.83 6.51 11.71
CA LYS A 304 15.20 5.19 11.50
C LYS A 304 14.98 5.02 10.00
N ALA A 305 15.43 3.91 9.44
CA ALA A 305 15.29 3.63 8.03
C ALA A 305 15.00 2.15 7.80
N GLU A 306 14.09 1.88 6.87
CA GLU A 306 13.72 0.54 6.46
C GLU A 306 13.56 0.52 4.94
N CYS A 307 14.21 -0.44 4.30
CA CYS A 307 13.92 -0.85 2.94
C CYS A 307 13.48 -2.32 2.98
N ARG A 308 12.24 -2.58 2.59
CA ARG A 308 11.67 -3.92 2.58
C ARG A 308 11.31 -4.35 1.17
N ILE A 309 11.54 -5.62 0.84
CA ILE A 309 11.06 -6.26 -0.39
C ILE A 309 10.05 -7.32 0.02
N ASN A 310 8.80 -7.22 -0.44
CA ASN A 310 7.71 -8.15 -0.09
C ASN A 310 7.63 -8.38 1.44
N GLU A 311 7.51 -7.29 2.22
CA GLU A 311 7.60 -7.22 3.70
C GLU A 311 8.94 -7.59 4.37
N VAL A 312 9.86 -8.25 3.67
CA VAL A 312 11.15 -8.67 4.24
C VAL A 312 12.09 -7.48 4.37
N LEU A 313 12.54 -7.18 5.59
CA LEU A 313 13.55 -6.16 5.84
C LEU A 313 14.88 -6.55 5.20
N ILE A 314 15.45 -5.66 4.41
CA ILE A 314 16.75 -5.84 3.76
C ILE A 314 17.76 -4.90 4.43
N PRO A 315 18.58 -5.38 5.40
CA PRO A 315 19.51 -4.54 6.14
C PRO A 315 20.46 -3.72 5.27
N SER A 316 21.00 -4.30 4.20
CA SER A 316 21.95 -3.61 3.31
C SER A 316 21.32 -2.41 2.61
N LEU A 317 20.10 -2.56 2.08
CA LEU A 317 19.33 -1.48 1.46
C LEU A 317 18.86 -0.45 2.50
N SER A 318 18.46 -0.92 3.68
CA SER A 318 18.05 -0.05 4.79
C SER A 318 19.19 0.87 5.23
N ASN A 319 20.44 0.39 5.20
CA ASN A 319 21.61 1.21 5.47
C ASN A 319 21.85 2.30 4.42
N ILE A 320 21.59 2.02 3.13
CA ILE A 320 21.63 3.04 2.07
C ILE A 320 20.60 4.14 2.37
N VAL A 321 19.36 3.75 2.66
CA VAL A 321 18.26 4.67 3.03
C VAL A 321 18.62 5.48 4.28
N ALA A 322 19.20 4.84 5.31
CA ALA A 322 19.64 5.51 6.54
C ALA A 322 20.69 6.59 6.26
N ASN A 323 21.67 6.29 5.39
CA ASN A 323 22.73 7.24 5.06
C ASN A 323 22.18 8.46 4.31
N LEU A 324 21.24 8.27 3.38
CA LEU A 324 20.55 9.38 2.72
C LEU A 324 19.78 10.25 3.72
N ALA A 325 19.13 9.64 4.71
CA ALA A 325 18.38 10.37 5.74
C ALA A 325 19.27 11.21 6.69
N LYS A 326 20.52 10.78 6.93
CA LYS A 326 21.51 11.54 7.71
C LYS A 326 21.93 12.85 7.04
N GLU A 327 21.71 12.99 5.74
CA GLU A 327 22.07 14.20 4.98
C GLU A 327 20.92 15.24 4.94
N TRP A 328 19.74 14.90 5.46
CA TRP A 328 18.60 15.83 5.45
C TRP A 328 18.87 17.10 6.27
N ASP A 329 18.46 18.24 5.74
CA ASP A 329 18.32 19.48 6.51
C ASP A 329 17.09 19.37 7.42
N CYS A 330 17.26 18.75 8.59
CA CYS A 330 16.20 18.40 9.52
C CYS A 330 16.58 18.83 10.94
N GLU A 331 15.96 19.91 11.43
CA GLU A 331 16.16 20.41 12.80
C GLU A 331 15.16 19.76 13.77
N GLY A 332 13.93 19.55 13.30
CA GLY A 332 12.85 18.87 14.01
C GLY A 332 12.69 17.42 13.56
N TYR A 333 11.52 17.12 13.01
CA TYR A 333 11.16 15.78 12.53
C TYR A 333 10.97 15.79 11.02
N GLY A 334 11.60 14.83 10.36
CA GLY A 334 11.46 14.57 8.93
C GLY A 334 11.06 13.12 8.69
N VAL A 335 10.24 12.88 7.68
CA VAL A 335 9.86 11.53 7.27
C VAL A 335 9.71 11.45 5.75
N HIS A 336 10.22 10.38 5.16
CA HIS A 336 10.02 10.00 3.77
C HIS A 336 9.37 8.61 3.72
N ARG A 337 8.43 8.43 2.79
CA ARG A 337 7.86 7.13 2.43
C ARG A 337 7.74 7.04 0.91
N GLN A 338 8.17 5.93 0.32
CA GLN A 338 8.03 5.67 -1.11
C GLN A 338 7.87 4.17 -1.37
N PHE A 339 7.15 3.83 -2.44
CA PHE A 339 6.99 2.45 -2.89
C PHE A 339 7.45 2.28 -4.34
N PHE A 340 8.05 1.13 -4.62
CA PHE A 340 8.37 0.68 -5.98
C PHE A 340 7.68 -0.65 -6.25
N PHE A 341 7.10 -0.81 -7.44
CA PHE A 341 6.40 -2.03 -7.83
C PHE A 341 7.04 -2.55 -9.11
N PHE A 342 7.56 -3.77 -9.07
CA PHE A 342 8.16 -4.48 -10.18
C PHE A 342 7.16 -5.54 -10.63
N ALA A 343 6.52 -5.32 -11.78
CA ALA A 343 5.62 -6.28 -12.41
C ALA A 343 6.38 -7.02 -13.51
N GLN A 344 6.48 -8.35 -13.41
CA GLN A 344 7.18 -9.15 -14.41
C GLN A 344 6.37 -9.23 -15.70
N ASP A 345 7.04 -9.18 -16.83
CA ASP A 345 6.45 -9.45 -18.14
C ASP A 345 6.11 -10.94 -18.23
N GLU A 346 4.84 -11.25 -18.48
CA GLU A 346 4.30 -12.60 -18.68
C GLU A 346 5.13 -13.44 -19.65
N ALA A 347 5.73 -12.82 -20.67
CA ALA A 347 6.57 -13.53 -21.64
C ALA A 347 7.90 -14.06 -21.06
N THR A 348 8.27 -13.62 -19.85
CA THR A 348 9.48 -14.08 -19.14
C THR A 348 9.16 -14.65 -17.76
N TYR A 349 7.88 -14.76 -17.40
CA TYR A 349 7.42 -15.35 -16.16
C TYR A 349 7.27 -16.87 -16.30
N GLU A 350 7.72 -17.59 -15.28
CA GLU A 350 7.51 -19.03 -15.17
C GLU A 350 6.58 -19.33 -13.99
N PRO A 351 5.43 -19.97 -14.22
CA PRO A 351 4.49 -20.29 -13.15
C PRO A 351 5.14 -21.11 -12.02
N TYR A 352 4.95 -20.65 -10.79
CA TYR A 352 5.38 -21.39 -9.61
C TYR A 352 4.33 -22.48 -9.29
N PRO A 353 4.72 -23.74 -8.97
CA PRO A 353 3.76 -24.85 -8.88
C PRO A 353 2.82 -24.82 -7.68
N TYR A 354 3.07 -23.94 -6.70
CA TYR A 354 2.33 -23.88 -5.45
C TYR A 354 1.81 -22.46 -5.19
N ASP A 355 0.56 -22.36 -4.76
CA ASP A 355 0.02 -21.11 -4.21
C ASP A 355 0.38 -20.94 -2.71
N GLN A 356 -0.03 -19.82 -2.14
CA GLN A 356 0.27 -19.49 -0.75
C GLN A 356 -0.41 -20.45 0.25
N GLU A 357 -1.64 -20.89 -0.03
CA GLU A 357 -2.40 -21.80 0.84
C GLU A 357 -1.74 -23.18 0.86
N GLN A 358 -1.32 -23.67 -0.31
CA GLN A 358 -0.59 -24.92 -0.45
C GLN A 358 0.76 -24.88 0.27
N LEU A 359 1.52 -23.79 0.13
CA LEU A 359 2.80 -23.62 0.85
C LEU A 359 2.59 -23.58 2.37
N GLU A 360 1.53 -22.93 2.84
CA GLU A 360 1.19 -22.92 4.26
C GLU A 360 0.86 -24.34 4.75
N GLU A 361 -0.01 -25.06 4.04
CA GLU A 361 -0.42 -26.41 4.39
C GLU A 361 0.79 -27.38 4.41
N LEU A 362 1.63 -27.32 3.37
CA LEU A 362 2.86 -28.13 3.28
C LEU A 362 3.84 -27.80 4.41
N THR A 363 3.99 -26.52 4.76
CA THR A 363 4.84 -26.10 5.88
C THR A 363 4.33 -26.71 7.19
N GLN A 364 3.04 -26.56 7.48
CA GLN A 364 2.43 -27.10 8.71
C GLN A 364 2.53 -28.63 8.78
N LYS A 365 2.26 -29.33 7.67
CA LYS A 365 2.40 -30.79 7.59
C LYS A 365 3.85 -31.23 7.77
N THR A 366 4.81 -30.48 7.23
CA THR A 366 6.24 -30.78 7.39
C THR A 366 6.71 -30.60 8.83
N VAL A 367 6.24 -29.58 9.55
CA VAL A 367 6.53 -29.39 10.98
C VAL A 367 6.02 -30.59 11.79
N ARG A 368 4.80 -31.06 11.53
CA ARG A 368 4.25 -32.27 12.16
C ARG A 368 5.09 -33.51 11.81
N LEU A 369 5.57 -33.61 10.57
CA LEU A 369 6.43 -34.71 10.12
C LEU A 369 7.77 -34.73 10.87
N TYR A 370 8.41 -33.57 11.10
CA TYR A 370 9.61 -33.49 11.95
C TYR A 370 9.36 -34.02 13.37
N ASN A 371 8.20 -33.69 13.95
CA ASN A 371 7.85 -34.16 15.30
C ASN A 371 7.59 -35.68 15.37
N SER A 372 7.35 -36.34 14.23
CA SER A 372 7.14 -37.80 14.16
C SER A 372 8.44 -38.61 14.17
N ILE A 373 9.61 -37.95 14.14
CA ILE A 373 10.91 -38.63 14.16
C ILE A 373 11.24 -39.02 15.60
N HIS A 374 11.07 -40.30 15.93
CA HIS A 374 11.36 -40.86 17.27
C HIS A 374 12.48 -41.90 17.27
N SER A 375 12.89 -42.36 16.08
CA SER A 375 13.88 -43.42 15.91
C SER A 375 14.80 -43.16 14.71
N GLN A 376 15.88 -43.94 14.60
CA GLN A 376 16.75 -43.92 13.41
C GLN A 376 16.02 -44.41 12.16
N GLU A 377 15.06 -45.32 12.30
CA GLU A 377 14.23 -45.80 11.19
C GLU A 377 13.31 -44.68 10.66
N ASP A 378 12.71 -43.89 11.56
CA ASP A 378 11.92 -42.72 11.16
C ASP A 378 12.77 -41.67 10.44
N LEU A 379 13.99 -41.43 10.94
CA LEU A 379 14.93 -40.49 10.31
C LEU A 379 15.33 -40.96 8.91
N ALA A 380 15.57 -42.26 8.72
CA ALA A 380 15.88 -42.83 7.41
C ALA A 380 14.69 -42.78 6.44
N ALA A 381 13.46 -42.94 6.95
CA ALA A 381 12.24 -42.84 6.15
C ALA A 381 11.79 -41.40 5.86
N PHE A 382 12.29 -40.40 6.61
CA PHE A 382 11.85 -39.01 6.52
C PHE A 382 11.91 -38.41 5.10
N PRO A 383 13.00 -38.55 4.32
CA PRO A 383 13.05 -37.99 2.97
C PRO A 383 11.95 -38.53 2.05
N GLY A 384 11.65 -39.84 2.13
CA GLY A 384 10.59 -40.46 1.35
C GLY A 384 9.19 -40.00 1.78
N ARG A 385 8.95 -39.84 3.09
CA ARG A 385 7.68 -39.30 3.61
C ARG A 385 7.48 -37.84 3.19
N LEU A 386 8.53 -37.03 3.22
CA LEU A 386 8.48 -35.63 2.80
C LEU A 386 8.28 -35.49 1.28
N LEU A 387 8.91 -36.35 0.48
CA LEU A 387 8.70 -36.39 -0.96
C LEU A 387 7.25 -36.76 -1.33
N ALA A 388 6.68 -37.76 -0.66
CA ALA A 388 5.28 -38.13 -0.83
C ALA A 388 4.32 -37.00 -0.44
N LEU A 389 4.64 -36.27 0.64
CA LEU A 389 3.88 -35.09 1.08
C LEU A 389 3.88 -33.98 0.01
N CYS A 390 4.95 -33.84 -0.76
CA CYS A 390 5.10 -32.83 -1.81
C CYS A 390 4.63 -33.32 -3.20
N ASN A 391 3.80 -34.37 -3.27
CA ASN A 391 3.34 -34.98 -4.53
C ASN A 391 4.51 -35.39 -5.46
N ASN A 392 5.62 -35.85 -4.88
CA ASN A 392 6.86 -36.20 -5.56
C ASN A 392 7.62 -35.02 -6.20
N ASP A 393 7.33 -33.77 -5.84
CA ASP A 393 8.21 -32.65 -6.18
C ASP A 393 9.45 -32.66 -5.26
N MET A 394 10.57 -33.10 -5.84
CA MET A 394 11.87 -33.17 -5.15
C MET A 394 12.38 -31.79 -4.74
N VAL A 395 12.13 -30.75 -5.54
CA VAL A 395 12.60 -29.40 -5.24
C VAL A 395 11.85 -28.86 -4.04
N MET A 396 10.52 -28.96 -4.03
CA MET A 396 9.71 -28.52 -2.89
C MET A 396 10.05 -29.28 -1.60
N ALA A 397 10.20 -30.60 -1.68
CA ALA A 397 10.62 -31.41 -0.53
C ALA A 397 11.98 -30.95 0.01
N ARG A 398 12.93 -30.64 -0.88
CA ARG A 398 14.25 -30.14 -0.50
C ARG A 398 14.19 -28.74 0.10
N GLU A 399 13.41 -27.83 -0.47
CA GLU A 399 13.19 -26.49 0.07
C GLU A 399 12.61 -26.53 1.49
N LEU A 400 11.56 -27.34 1.73
CA LEU A 400 10.97 -27.49 3.07
C LEU A 400 11.98 -28.07 4.07
N GLN A 401 12.74 -29.08 3.67
CA GLN A 401 13.79 -29.70 4.49
C GLN A 401 14.91 -28.72 4.86
N LEU A 402 15.26 -27.80 3.95
CA LEU A 402 16.31 -26.82 4.14
C LEU A 402 15.82 -25.60 4.93
N TYR A 403 14.70 -25.03 4.53
CA TYR A 403 14.28 -23.71 4.96
C TYR A 403 13.66 -23.74 6.35
N ILE A 404 12.83 -24.74 6.68
CA ILE A 404 12.14 -24.80 7.98
C ILE A 404 13.13 -24.86 9.16
N PRO A 405 14.12 -25.79 9.21
CA PRO A 405 15.10 -25.80 10.30
C PRO A 405 16.00 -24.57 10.29
N MET A 406 16.36 -24.06 9.11
CA MET A 406 17.19 -22.87 8.98
C MET A 406 16.53 -21.67 9.62
N VAL A 407 15.32 -21.29 9.18
CA VAL A 407 14.63 -20.11 9.73
C VAL A 407 14.29 -20.29 11.23
N SER A 408 14.02 -21.52 11.67
CA SER A 408 13.82 -21.83 13.09
C SER A 408 15.08 -21.53 13.92
N ALA A 409 16.25 -21.98 13.46
CA ALA A 409 17.50 -21.69 14.14
C ALA A 409 17.85 -20.19 14.08
N GLU A 410 17.63 -19.52 12.95
CA GLU A 410 17.86 -18.08 12.85
C GLU A 410 17.01 -17.30 13.86
N ASN A 411 15.75 -17.72 14.07
CA ASN A 411 14.87 -17.13 15.08
C ASN A 411 15.33 -17.43 16.52
N ALA A 412 15.92 -18.60 16.77
CA ALA A 412 16.47 -18.95 18.08
C ALA A 412 17.76 -18.18 18.42
N PHE A 413 18.48 -17.67 17.42
CA PHE A 413 19.72 -16.91 17.58
C PHE A 413 19.64 -15.53 16.88
N PRO A 414 18.74 -14.63 17.32
CA PRO A 414 18.45 -13.40 16.60
C PRO A 414 19.61 -12.38 16.61
N ASN A 415 20.58 -12.53 17.50
CA ASN A 415 21.71 -11.60 17.62
C ASN A 415 22.86 -11.88 16.63
N LEU A 416 22.74 -12.91 15.79
CA LEU A 416 23.73 -13.21 14.76
C LEU A 416 23.45 -12.44 13.47
N LEU A 417 24.48 -12.27 12.66
CA LEU A 417 24.34 -11.67 11.34
C LEU A 417 24.19 -12.76 10.29
N TYR A 418 23.02 -12.80 9.65
CA TYR A 418 22.70 -13.73 8.58
C TYR A 418 22.87 -13.09 7.20
N PRO A 419 23.43 -13.82 6.23
CA PRO A 419 23.60 -13.28 4.89
C PRO A 419 22.25 -13.17 4.18
N GLU A 420 22.06 -12.08 3.43
CA GLU A 420 20.88 -11.88 2.57
C GLU A 420 20.86 -12.87 1.38
N THR A 421 21.98 -13.55 1.13
CA THR A 421 22.17 -14.54 0.09
C THR A 421 22.37 -15.94 0.67
N LEU A 422 21.96 -16.96 -0.09
CA LEU A 422 22.29 -18.36 0.14
C LEU A 422 23.19 -18.85 -0.99
N THR A 423 24.21 -19.65 -0.66
CA THR A 423 25.08 -20.28 -1.65
C THR A 423 24.77 -21.77 -1.70
N PHE A 424 24.43 -22.25 -2.88
CA PHE A 424 24.08 -23.63 -3.19
C PHE A 424 25.26 -24.30 -3.88
N ASP A 425 25.71 -25.42 -3.33
CA ASP A 425 26.85 -26.22 -3.80
C ASP A 425 26.31 -27.50 -4.46
N PHE A 426 26.43 -27.56 -5.78
CA PHE A 426 26.06 -28.71 -6.62
C PHE A 426 27.22 -29.70 -6.80
N GLY A 427 28.36 -29.46 -6.14
CA GLY A 427 29.56 -30.27 -6.24
C GLY A 427 30.51 -29.85 -7.37
N ASP A 428 30.00 -29.69 -8.59
CA ASP A 428 30.79 -29.25 -9.75
C ASP A 428 30.81 -27.72 -9.92
N HIS A 429 29.75 -27.04 -9.47
CA HIS A 429 29.64 -25.58 -9.46
C HIS A 429 28.89 -25.08 -8.23
N LYS A 430 28.92 -23.76 -8.03
CA LYS A 430 28.19 -23.06 -6.97
C LYS A 430 27.32 -21.98 -7.57
N GLU A 431 26.11 -21.85 -7.05
CA GLU A 431 25.20 -20.76 -7.38
C GLU A 431 24.85 -19.96 -6.13
N THR A 432 24.74 -18.64 -6.25
CA THR A 432 24.35 -17.77 -5.15
C THR A 432 23.06 -17.04 -5.53
N ALA A 433 22.07 -17.08 -4.63
CA ALA A 433 20.81 -16.38 -4.80
C ALA A 433 20.51 -15.53 -3.58
N TYR A 434 19.87 -14.37 -3.78
CA TYR A 434 19.26 -13.64 -2.69
C TYR A 434 18.03 -14.39 -2.19
N ARG A 435 17.80 -14.36 -0.87
CA ARG A 435 16.61 -14.98 -0.27
C ARG A 435 15.31 -14.41 -0.83
N SER A 436 15.32 -13.14 -1.26
CA SER A 436 14.18 -12.47 -1.90
C SER A 436 13.85 -13.00 -3.29
N GLN A 437 14.79 -13.67 -3.96
CA GLN A 437 14.57 -14.27 -5.28
C GLN A 437 13.86 -15.62 -5.18
N LEU A 438 14.07 -16.34 -4.08
CA LEU A 438 13.54 -17.69 -3.85
C LEU A 438 12.03 -17.63 -3.62
N ALA A 439 11.25 -18.25 -4.50
CA ALA A 439 9.79 -18.12 -4.52
C ALA A 439 9.11 -18.58 -3.22
N SER A 440 9.56 -19.70 -2.65
CA SER A 440 8.93 -20.30 -1.46
C SER A 440 9.51 -19.84 -0.12
N PHE A 441 10.71 -19.25 -0.11
CA PHE A 441 11.46 -19.00 1.12
C PHE A 441 10.68 -18.13 2.12
N HIS A 442 10.17 -16.99 1.67
CA HIS A 442 9.42 -16.09 2.53
C HIS A 442 8.07 -16.67 2.94
N SER A 443 7.37 -17.33 2.01
CA SER A 443 6.07 -17.96 2.28
C SER A 443 6.17 -19.07 3.33
N ILE A 444 7.19 -19.93 3.25
CA ILE A 444 7.48 -20.96 4.25
C ILE A 444 7.82 -20.32 5.59
N GLN A 445 8.67 -19.29 5.59
CA GLN A 445 9.04 -18.57 6.82
C GLN A 445 7.82 -17.95 7.51
N LYS A 446 6.97 -17.26 6.74
CA LYS A 446 5.74 -16.62 7.20
C LYS A 446 4.77 -17.66 7.76
N ALA A 447 4.50 -18.73 7.01
CA ALA A 447 3.62 -19.82 7.43
C ALA A 447 4.10 -20.45 8.76
N LEU A 448 5.39 -20.77 8.86
CA LEU A 448 5.97 -21.34 10.08
C LEU A 448 5.73 -20.44 11.30
N PHE A 449 6.15 -19.18 11.24
CA PHE A 449 6.04 -18.30 12.41
C PHE A 449 4.60 -17.91 12.71
N TRP A 450 3.75 -17.81 11.70
CA TRP A 450 2.31 -17.65 11.91
C TRP A 450 1.74 -18.85 12.69
N SER A 451 2.05 -20.08 12.27
CA SER A 451 1.58 -21.30 12.95
C SER A 451 2.08 -21.42 14.38
N LEU A 452 3.35 -21.03 14.63
CA LEU A 452 3.92 -21.01 15.97
C LEU A 452 3.25 -19.96 16.86
N LYS A 453 3.04 -18.74 16.35
CA LYS A 453 2.41 -17.63 17.09
C LYS A 453 0.96 -17.95 17.47
N HIS A 454 0.20 -18.55 16.56
CA HIS A 454 -1.22 -18.87 16.77
C HIS A 454 -1.46 -20.26 17.37
N GLN A 455 -0.40 -20.93 17.86
CA GLN A 455 -0.48 -22.25 18.52
C GLN A 455 -1.24 -23.30 17.70
N VAL A 456 -1.03 -23.33 16.38
CA VAL A 456 -1.66 -24.32 15.46
C VAL A 456 -1.33 -25.77 15.87
N TYR A 457 -0.26 -25.98 16.62
CA TYR A 457 0.19 -27.28 17.12
C TYR A 457 -0.20 -27.56 18.59
N GLY A 458 -1.00 -26.68 19.22
CA GLY A 458 -1.43 -26.82 20.61
C GLY A 458 -0.27 -26.90 21.60
N GLU A 459 -0.40 -27.77 22.61
CA GLU A 459 0.60 -27.95 23.69
C GLU A 459 1.98 -28.42 23.17
N GLU A 460 2.04 -29.02 21.99
CA GLU A 460 3.29 -29.52 21.40
C GLU A 460 4.12 -28.41 20.71
N THR A 461 3.59 -27.19 20.57
CA THR A 461 4.22 -26.10 19.80
C THR A 461 5.67 -25.84 20.19
N GLU A 462 5.97 -25.74 21.49
CA GLU A 462 7.33 -25.46 21.97
C GLU A 462 8.30 -26.62 21.67
N LYS A 463 7.83 -27.85 21.88
CA LYS A 463 8.61 -29.06 21.61
C LYS A 463 8.91 -29.22 20.12
N MET A 464 7.92 -28.97 19.27
CA MET A 464 8.10 -28.97 17.81
C MET A 464 9.14 -27.93 17.41
N TYR A 465 9.02 -26.69 17.91
CA TYR A 465 9.99 -25.64 17.62
C TYR A 465 11.43 -26.01 18.01
N ARG A 466 11.63 -26.55 19.22
CA ARG A 466 12.94 -27.04 19.67
C ARG A 466 13.50 -28.16 18.76
N THR A 467 12.63 -29.02 18.25
CA THR A 467 13.00 -30.09 17.30
C THR A 467 13.49 -29.52 15.98
N LEU A 468 12.80 -28.49 15.44
CA LEU A 468 13.22 -27.82 14.21
C LEU A 468 14.57 -27.10 14.38
N VAL A 469 14.77 -26.39 15.50
CA VAL A 469 16.06 -25.76 15.82
C VAL A 469 17.17 -26.81 15.89
N ALA A 470 16.91 -27.93 16.56
CA ALA A 470 17.88 -29.01 16.72
C ALA A 470 18.24 -29.70 15.40
N ALA A 471 17.34 -29.70 14.41
CA ALA A 471 17.58 -30.26 13.08
C ALA A 471 18.42 -29.34 12.17
N SER A 472 18.71 -28.11 12.60
CA SER A 472 19.40 -27.13 11.77
C SER A 472 20.93 -27.31 11.78
N PRO A 473 21.60 -27.30 10.62
CA PRO A 473 23.06 -27.28 10.54
C PRO A 473 23.69 -26.09 11.29
N LEU A 474 22.99 -24.95 11.32
CA LEU A 474 23.40 -23.76 12.07
C LEU A 474 23.51 -24.06 13.57
N PHE A 475 22.51 -24.73 14.13
CA PHE A 475 22.52 -25.08 15.55
C PHE A 475 23.67 -26.04 15.88
N HIS A 476 23.92 -27.03 15.03
CA HIS A 476 25.06 -27.93 15.21
C HIS A 476 26.42 -27.20 15.17
N MET A 477 26.59 -26.25 14.24
CA MET A 477 27.77 -25.40 14.18
C MET A 477 27.94 -24.58 15.47
N ILE A 478 26.87 -23.95 15.97
CA ILE A 478 26.89 -23.17 17.21
C ILE A 478 27.26 -24.07 18.40
N GLN A 479 26.69 -25.27 18.49
CA GLN A 479 27.01 -26.24 19.54
C GLN A 479 28.46 -26.68 19.49
N GLN A 480 29.02 -26.93 18.31
CA GLN A 480 30.40 -27.33 18.12
C GLN A 480 31.37 -26.22 18.54
N GLN A 481 31.12 -24.98 18.12
CA GLN A 481 31.92 -23.80 18.49
C GLN A 481 31.91 -23.57 20.01
N THR A 482 30.73 -23.67 20.62
CA THR A 482 30.55 -23.53 22.07
C THR A 482 31.32 -24.62 22.83
N LYS A 483 31.24 -25.89 22.38
CA LYS A 483 32.00 -27.01 22.98
C LYS A 483 33.52 -26.84 22.81
N ALA A 484 33.97 -26.20 21.74
CA ALA A 484 35.36 -25.90 21.49
C ALA A 484 35.91 -24.69 22.29
N GLY A 485 35.09 -24.09 23.17
CA GLY A 485 35.48 -22.93 23.98
C GLY A 485 35.41 -21.59 23.23
N ASN A 486 34.81 -21.57 22.04
CA ASN A 486 34.61 -20.39 21.22
C ASN A 486 33.11 -20.08 21.10
N PRO A 487 32.45 -19.60 22.17
CA PRO A 487 31.02 -19.30 22.11
C PRO A 487 30.77 -18.21 21.06
N VAL A 488 29.69 -18.40 20.31
CA VAL A 488 29.25 -17.44 19.31
C VAL A 488 28.85 -16.13 20.00
N LYS A 489 29.27 -14.99 19.42
CA LYS A 489 29.04 -13.65 19.98
C LYS A 489 27.98 -12.90 19.19
N ASP A 490 27.36 -11.93 19.85
CA ASP A 490 26.46 -10.97 19.21
C ASP A 490 27.18 -10.27 18.05
N GLY A 491 26.48 -10.12 16.92
CA GLY A 491 27.03 -9.51 15.70
C GLY A 491 27.98 -10.42 14.92
N MET A 492 28.19 -11.68 15.31
CA MET A 492 29.01 -12.60 14.52
C MET A 492 28.29 -13.00 13.22
N GLY A 493 29.00 -12.86 12.11
CA GLY A 493 28.53 -13.32 10.80
C GLY A 493 28.52 -14.84 10.69
N VAL A 494 27.44 -15.37 10.10
CA VAL A 494 27.30 -16.80 9.78
C VAL A 494 27.45 -16.99 8.27
N SER A 495 28.18 -18.03 7.86
CA SER A 495 28.20 -18.47 6.46
C SER A 495 27.33 -19.72 6.31
N LEU A 496 26.38 -19.68 5.38
CA LEU A 496 25.50 -20.80 5.07
C LEU A 496 25.81 -21.29 3.65
N ASN A 497 26.57 -22.38 3.56
CA ASN A 497 26.76 -23.12 2.32
C ASN A 497 25.83 -24.33 2.35
N ILE A 498 24.95 -24.43 1.36
CA ILE A 498 23.92 -25.46 1.28
C ILE A 498 24.33 -26.44 0.20
N THR A 499 24.61 -27.68 0.58
CA THR A 499 24.83 -28.76 -0.39
C THR A 499 23.50 -29.25 -0.93
N VAL A 500 23.40 -29.33 -2.24
CA VAL A 500 22.20 -29.79 -2.95
C VAL A 500 22.59 -30.87 -3.97
N ASP A 501 21.62 -31.68 -4.37
CA ASP A 501 21.80 -32.69 -5.39
C ASP A 501 21.49 -32.13 -6.79
N ASP A 502 21.80 -32.92 -7.82
CA ASP A 502 21.62 -32.55 -9.24
C ASP A 502 20.15 -32.36 -9.63
N HIS A 503 19.18 -32.75 -8.80
CA HIS A 503 17.76 -32.55 -9.04
C HIS A 503 17.23 -31.23 -8.49
N PHE A 504 17.95 -30.58 -7.57
CA PHE A 504 17.57 -29.27 -7.05
C PHE A 504 17.65 -28.19 -8.13
N ARG A 505 16.71 -27.26 -8.11
CA ARG A 505 16.68 -26.10 -9.00
C ARG A 505 16.23 -24.88 -8.21
N LEU A 506 16.88 -23.74 -8.44
CA LEU A 506 16.41 -22.47 -7.92
C LEU A 506 15.08 -22.10 -8.59
N ARG A 507 14.09 -21.71 -7.79
CA ARG A 507 12.76 -21.30 -8.23
C ARG A 507 12.33 -20.02 -7.53
#